data_AF-A0A842YGE8-F1
#
_entry.id   AF-A0A842YGE8-F1
#
_cell.length_a   1.000
_cell.length_b   1.000
_cell.length_c   1.000
_cell.angle_alpha   90.00
_cell.angle_beta   90.00
_cell.angle_gamma   90.00
#
_symmetry.space_group_name_H-M   'P 1'
#
loop_
_entity.id
_entity.type
_entity.pdbx_description
1 polymer ?
#
loop_
_entity_poly.entity_id
_entity_poly.type
_entity_poly.pdbx_seq_one_letter_code
_entity_poly.pdbx_strand_id
1 'polypeptide(L)'
;MVVSSAVTKIASMDQLNYMTEKGAFIEYTLAAYTHTTTIPKTHYYVEREYASIDEGMSGADAGGVRQVAEQITELGAKHCVICTDFGVYTLPTPVEGFREFIACLLDMGLPHEDIRMMSKTNPETILGLPHL
;
A
#
# COMPACT_ATOMS: atom_id res chain seq x y z
N MET A 1 -14.38 9.08 -4.09
CA MET A 1 -14.46 8.21 -2.89
C MET A 1 -13.18 7.38 -2.85
N VAL A 2 -12.61 7.12 -1.66
CA VAL A 2 -11.41 6.28 -1.51
C VAL A 2 -11.80 4.99 -0.79
N VAL A 3 -11.36 3.85 -1.30
CA VAL A 3 -11.42 2.55 -0.64
C VAL A 3 -10.12 2.37 0.13
N SER A 4 -10.22 2.28 1.45
CA SER A 4 -9.06 2.14 2.33
C SER A 4 -8.30 0.84 2.09
N SER A 5 -6.98 0.87 2.29
CA SER A 5 -6.10 -0.29 2.17
C SER A 5 -6.53 -1.50 3.01
N ALA A 6 -7.22 -1.29 4.15
CA ALA A 6 -7.79 -2.36 4.96
C ALA A 6 -8.85 -3.19 4.20
N VAL A 7 -9.64 -2.54 3.34
CA VAL A 7 -10.61 -3.20 2.46
C VAL A 7 -9.91 -3.76 1.22
N THR A 8 -8.99 -2.99 0.62
CA THR A 8 -8.20 -3.40 -0.56
C THR A 8 -7.52 -4.74 -0.33
N LYS A 9 -6.90 -4.95 0.84
CA LYS A 9 -6.12 -6.15 1.17
C LYS A 9 -6.93 -7.45 1.16
N ILE A 10 -8.24 -7.38 1.43
CA ILE A 10 -9.11 -8.55 1.52
C ILE A 10 -10.06 -8.69 0.32
N ALA A 11 -10.08 -7.70 -0.57
CA ALA A 11 -10.94 -7.71 -1.75
C ALA A 11 -10.35 -8.58 -2.88
N SER A 12 -11.22 -9.23 -3.65
CA SER A 12 -10.82 -9.88 -4.91
C SER A 12 -10.61 -8.85 -6.02
N MET A 13 -9.91 -9.24 -7.10
CA MET A 13 -9.77 -8.36 -8.26
C MET A 13 -11.11 -7.95 -8.87
N ASP A 14 -12.09 -8.85 -8.95
CA ASP A 14 -13.44 -8.52 -9.44
C ASP A 14 -14.10 -7.43 -8.58
N GLN A 15 -13.91 -7.49 -7.25
CA GLN A 15 -14.43 -6.47 -6.34
C GLN A 15 -13.71 -5.13 -6.51
N LEU A 16 -12.38 -5.16 -6.69
CA LEU A 16 -11.60 -3.95 -6.94
C LEU A 16 -11.99 -3.30 -8.27
N ASN A 17 -12.13 -4.08 -9.34
CA ASN A 17 -12.62 -3.62 -10.64
C ASN A 17 -14.03 -3.02 -10.52
N TYR A 18 -14.94 -3.67 -9.81
CA TYR A 18 -16.27 -3.10 -9.54
C TYR A 18 -16.20 -1.75 -8.82
N MET A 19 -15.32 -1.61 -7.83
CA MET A 19 -15.15 -0.37 -7.08
C MET A 19 -14.59 0.76 -7.98
N THR A 20 -13.61 0.47 -8.83
CA THR A 20 -13.06 1.45 -9.78
C THR A 20 -14.08 1.85 -10.84
N GLU A 21 -14.90 0.93 -11.33
CA GLU A 21 -16.04 1.21 -12.23
C GLU A 21 -17.09 2.15 -11.60
N LYS A 22 -17.25 2.10 -10.27
CA LYS A 22 -18.08 3.06 -9.52
C LYS A 22 -17.39 4.38 -9.22
N GLY A 23 -16.18 4.59 -9.73
CA GLY A 23 -15.41 5.84 -9.57
C GLY A 23 -14.69 5.95 -8.23
N ALA A 24 -14.46 4.83 -7.54
CA ALA A 24 -13.62 4.82 -6.35
C ALA A 24 -12.13 4.81 -6.71
N PHE A 25 -11.32 5.43 -5.86
CA PHE A 25 -9.87 5.26 -5.85
C PHE A 25 -9.49 4.15 -4.87
N ILE A 26 -8.60 3.26 -5.26
CA ILE A 26 -8.11 2.15 -4.45
C ILE A 26 -6.82 2.57 -3.74
N GLU A 27 -6.82 2.53 -2.42
CA GLU A 27 -5.65 2.87 -1.61
C GLU A 27 -4.75 1.64 -1.36
N TYR A 28 -3.45 1.87 -1.48
CA TYR A 28 -2.39 0.97 -1.06
C TYR A 28 -1.48 1.64 -0.04
N THR A 29 -1.27 0.98 1.10
CA THR A 29 -0.39 1.46 2.18
C THR A 29 0.85 0.57 2.30
N LEU A 30 2.05 1.13 2.41
CA LEU A 30 3.26 0.30 2.59
C LEU A 30 3.14 -0.63 3.80
N ALA A 31 2.61 -0.12 4.93
CA ALA A 31 2.45 -0.90 6.16
C ALA A 31 1.66 -2.19 5.95
N ALA A 32 0.56 -2.16 5.19
CA ALA A 32 -0.30 -3.31 4.95
C ALA A 32 0.38 -4.47 4.21
N TYR A 33 1.43 -4.18 3.42
CA TYR A 33 2.09 -5.13 2.53
C TYR A 33 3.53 -5.45 2.93
N THR A 34 4.07 -4.83 3.98
CA THR A 34 5.44 -5.08 4.47
C THR A 34 5.54 -5.23 5.98
N HIS A 35 4.65 -4.59 6.75
CA HIS A 35 4.80 -4.52 8.21
C HIS A 35 3.73 -5.28 8.99
N THR A 36 2.47 -5.30 8.52
CA THR A 36 1.36 -6.09 9.10
C THR A 36 1.11 -7.36 8.29
N THR A 37 2.16 -8.15 8.11
CA THR A 37 2.14 -9.37 7.30
C THR A 37 2.31 -10.62 8.16
N THR A 38 2.13 -11.77 7.51
CA THR A 38 2.29 -13.09 8.13
C THR A 38 3.76 -13.51 8.27
N ILE A 39 4.67 -12.78 7.60
CA ILE A 39 6.10 -13.06 7.60
C ILE A 39 6.68 -12.62 8.94
N PRO A 40 7.28 -13.53 9.73
CA PRO A 40 7.97 -13.16 10.97
C PRO A 40 9.13 -12.23 10.66
N LYS A 41 9.19 -11.09 11.34
CA LYS A 41 10.34 -10.19 11.23
C LYS A 41 11.45 -10.69 12.17
N THR A 42 12.68 -10.28 11.89
CA THR A 42 13.80 -10.49 12.81
C THR A 42 13.61 -9.63 14.06
N HIS A 43 12.76 -10.09 14.97
CA HIS A 43 12.62 -9.50 16.28
C HIS A 43 13.89 -9.76 17.10
N TYR A 44 14.27 -8.77 17.91
CA TYR A 44 15.38 -8.89 18.84
C TYR A 44 15.09 -9.96 19.92
N TYR A 45 13.82 -10.17 20.25
CA TYR A 45 13.35 -11.13 21.23
C TYR A 45 12.84 -12.41 20.56
N VAL A 46 13.18 -13.55 21.16
CA VAL A 46 12.75 -14.86 20.67
C VAL A 46 11.37 -15.22 21.26
N GLU A 47 11.03 -14.61 22.39
CA GLU A 47 9.77 -14.78 23.10
C GLU A 47 8.66 -13.97 22.43
N ARG A 48 7.57 -14.65 22.03
CA ARG A 48 6.41 -14.03 21.37
C ARG A 48 5.75 -12.92 22.19
N GLU A 49 5.81 -12.98 23.52
CA GLU A 49 5.24 -11.97 24.42
C GLU A 49 5.96 -10.62 24.35
N TYR A 50 7.21 -10.58 23.87
CA TYR A 50 7.99 -9.36 23.66
C TYR A 50 8.03 -8.93 22.18
N ALA A 51 7.46 -9.73 21.28
CA ALA A 51 7.30 -9.34 19.89
C ALA A 51 6.23 -8.25 19.75
N SER A 52 6.47 -7.28 18.87
CA SER A 52 5.49 -6.24 18.55
C SER A 52 4.21 -6.88 18.03
N ILE A 53 3.06 -6.49 18.59
CA ILE A 53 1.73 -7.07 18.30
C ILE A 53 1.36 -7.00 16.80
N ASP A 54 1.91 -6.03 16.09
CA ASP A 54 1.62 -5.77 14.67
C ASP A 54 2.39 -6.68 13.69
N GLU A 55 3.27 -7.57 14.18
CA GLU A 55 4.18 -8.35 13.35
C GLU A 55 3.95 -9.87 13.45
N GLY A 56 4.00 -10.58 12.32
CA GLY A 56 3.86 -12.04 12.30
C GLY A 56 2.43 -12.53 12.56
N MET A 57 1.43 -11.85 11.99
CA MET A 57 0.03 -12.24 12.10
C MET A 57 -0.21 -13.65 11.54
N SER A 58 -1.16 -14.40 12.10
CA SER A 58 -1.54 -15.70 11.55
C SER A 58 -2.26 -15.54 10.20
N GLY A 59 -1.84 -16.28 9.17
CA GLY A 59 -2.49 -16.27 7.86
C GLY A 59 -1.62 -16.89 6.76
N ALA A 60 -2.12 -16.89 5.53
CA ALA A 60 -1.34 -17.27 4.35
C ALA A 60 -0.39 -16.14 3.91
N ASP A 61 0.72 -16.50 3.28
CA ASP A 61 1.69 -15.54 2.76
C ASP A 61 1.03 -14.56 1.78
N ALA A 62 1.13 -13.26 2.09
CA ALA A 62 0.68 -12.20 1.22
C ALA A 62 1.77 -11.90 0.16
N GLY A 63 1.38 -11.52 -1.05
CA GLY A 63 2.31 -11.23 -2.16
C GLY A 63 3.08 -9.91 -2.02
N GLY A 64 2.92 -9.20 -0.89
CA GLY A 64 3.66 -7.99 -0.54
C GLY A 64 3.54 -6.88 -1.59
N VAL A 65 4.62 -6.11 -1.77
CA VAL A 65 4.63 -5.00 -2.76
C VAL A 65 4.51 -5.50 -4.20
N ARG A 66 4.93 -6.74 -4.50
CA ARG A 66 4.75 -7.34 -5.82
C ARG A 66 3.28 -7.47 -6.19
N GLN A 67 2.45 -7.94 -5.24
CA GLN A 67 1.00 -8.01 -5.43
C GLN A 67 0.42 -6.61 -5.68
N VAL A 68 0.85 -5.61 -4.93
CA VAL A 68 0.40 -4.22 -5.14
C VAL A 68 0.70 -3.74 -6.55
N ALA A 69 1.92 -3.97 -7.04
CA ALA A 69 2.33 -3.59 -8.39
C ALA A 69 1.47 -4.27 -9.47
N GLU A 70 1.18 -5.56 -9.32
CA GLU A 70 0.31 -6.31 -10.23
C GLU A 70 -1.11 -5.74 -10.25
N GLN A 71 -1.69 -5.45 -9.08
CA GLN A 71 -3.02 -4.88 -8.98
C GLN A 71 -3.11 -3.46 -9.55
N ILE A 72 -2.11 -2.61 -9.29
CA ILE A 72 -2.05 -1.26 -9.89
C ILE A 72 -1.96 -1.35 -11.42
N THR A 73 -1.21 -2.31 -11.95
CA THR A 73 -1.08 -2.54 -13.39
C THR A 73 -2.42 -2.94 -14.00
N GLU A 74 -3.18 -3.81 -13.33
CA GLU A 74 -4.49 -4.27 -13.80
C GLU A 74 -5.57 -3.17 -13.70
N LEU A 75 -5.66 -2.50 -12.55
CA LEU A 75 -6.66 -1.45 -12.30
C LEU A 75 -6.34 -0.16 -13.06
N GLY A 76 -5.07 0.10 -13.33
CA GLY A 76 -4.53 1.34 -13.88
C GLY A 76 -4.29 2.40 -12.80
N ALA A 77 -3.10 2.99 -12.81
CA ALA A 77 -2.65 3.97 -11.81
C ALA A 77 -3.58 5.17 -11.61
N LYS A 78 -4.36 5.57 -12.62
CA LYS A 78 -5.38 6.64 -12.51
C LYS A 78 -6.50 6.34 -11.50
N HIS A 79 -6.66 5.09 -11.10
CA HIS A 79 -7.63 4.64 -10.11
C HIS A 79 -7.01 4.35 -8.74
N CYS A 80 -5.71 4.58 -8.55
CA CYS A 80 -5.00 4.16 -7.35
C CYS A 80 -4.39 5.34 -6.60
N VAL A 81 -4.22 5.19 -5.28
CA VAL A 81 -3.41 6.08 -4.45
C VAL A 81 -2.47 5.27 -3.59
N ILE A 82 -1.27 5.81 -3.35
CA ILE A 82 -0.26 5.18 -2.51
C ILE A 82 0.04 6.05 -1.30
N CYS A 83 0.22 5.42 -0.14
CA CYS A 83 0.63 6.06 1.11
C CYS A 83 1.41 5.05 1.98
N THR A 84 1.83 5.45 3.17
CA THR A 84 2.62 4.56 4.04
C THR A 84 1.80 3.89 5.13
N ASP A 85 0.82 4.60 5.68
CA ASP A 85 0.19 4.30 6.98
C ASP A 85 1.22 4.12 8.11
N PHE A 86 2.27 4.93 8.08
CA PHE A 86 3.28 4.97 9.14
C PHE A 86 2.89 6.01 10.19
N GLY A 87 3.11 5.68 11.46
CA GLY A 87 2.78 6.55 12.58
C GLY A 87 3.16 5.99 13.96
N VAL A 88 3.80 4.82 14.00
CA VAL A 88 4.25 4.17 15.23
C VAL A 88 5.78 4.14 15.27
N TYR A 89 6.34 4.12 16.48
CA TYR A 89 7.79 4.27 16.71
C TYR A 89 8.65 3.13 16.15
N THR A 90 8.03 1.97 15.85
CA THR A 90 8.70 0.79 15.29
C THR A 90 8.91 0.87 13.79
N LEU A 91 8.29 1.86 13.11
CA LEU A 91 8.39 2.06 11.67
C LEU A 91 9.31 3.23 11.33
N PRO A 92 9.87 3.27 10.10
CA PRO A 92 10.56 4.45 9.60
C PRO A 92 9.68 5.70 9.67
N THR A 93 10.31 6.88 9.55
CA THR A 93 9.55 8.12 9.41
C THR A 93 8.68 8.06 8.15
N PRO A 94 7.50 8.72 8.11
CA PRO A 94 6.59 8.64 6.97
C PRO A 94 7.23 9.04 5.63
N VAL A 95 8.16 10.00 5.64
CA VAL A 95 8.88 10.42 4.44
C VAL A 95 9.79 9.31 3.92
N GLU A 96 10.53 8.64 4.82
CA GLU A 96 11.41 7.54 4.42
C GLU A 96 10.60 6.34 3.92
N GLY A 97 9.55 5.95 4.65
CA GLY A 97 8.64 4.89 4.21
C GLY A 97 8.01 5.15 2.85
N PHE A 98 7.73 6.42 2.51
CA PHE A 98 7.16 6.73 1.21
C PHE A 98 8.19 6.62 0.09
N ARG A 99 9.46 6.97 0.37
CA ARG A 99 10.58 6.74 -0.55
C ARG A 99 10.82 5.25 -0.78
N GLU A 100 10.78 4.44 0.29
CA GLU A 100 10.88 2.99 0.21
C GLU A 100 9.76 2.40 -0.67
N PHE A 101 8.52 2.82 -0.46
CA PHE A 101 7.40 2.29 -1.24
C PHE A 101 7.53 2.65 -2.72
N ILE A 102 7.89 3.89 -3.03
CA ILE A 102 8.14 4.34 -4.41
C ILE A 102 9.28 3.53 -5.03
N ALA A 103 10.39 3.32 -4.31
CA ALA A 103 11.51 2.53 -4.81
C ALA A 103 11.09 1.09 -5.13
N CYS A 104 10.36 0.43 -4.23
CA CYS A 104 9.87 -0.93 -4.48
C CYS A 104 8.93 -0.99 -5.69
N LEU A 105 8.04 -0.01 -5.88
CA LEU A 105 7.14 0.01 -7.05
C LEU A 105 7.89 0.26 -8.36
N LEU A 106 8.91 1.12 -8.35
CA LEU A 106 9.80 1.33 -9.50
C LEU A 106 10.59 0.05 -9.83
N ASP A 107 11.09 -0.66 -8.83
CA ASP A 107 11.80 -1.94 -9.00
C ASP A 107 10.88 -3.04 -9.56
N MET A 108 9.57 -2.97 -9.27
CA MET A 108 8.56 -3.85 -9.89
C MET A 108 8.19 -3.43 -11.33
N GLY A 109 8.76 -2.34 -11.84
CA GLY A 109 8.60 -1.89 -13.22
C GLY A 109 7.45 -0.90 -13.46
N LEU A 110 6.87 -0.30 -12.40
CA LEU A 110 5.86 0.74 -12.60
C LEU A 110 6.50 1.98 -13.22
N PRO A 111 5.85 2.60 -14.22
CA PRO A 111 6.36 3.82 -14.84
C PRO A 111 6.42 5.01 -13.86
N HIS A 112 7.38 5.92 -14.07
CA HIS A 112 7.52 7.11 -13.23
C HIS A 112 6.28 8.01 -13.24
N GLU A 113 5.59 8.10 -14.37
CA GLU A 113 4.34 8.83 -14.55
C GLU A 113 3.21 8.25 -13.71
N ASP A 114 3.14 6.92 -13.58
CA ASP A 114 2.15 6.22 -12.76
C ASP A 114 2.43 6.46 -11.28
N ILE A 115 3.70 6.44 -10.88
CA ILE A 115 4.10 6.84 -9.52
C ILE A 115 3.63 8.27 -9.25
N ARG A 116 3.93 9.24 -10.13
CA ARG A 116 3.50 10.64 -9.96
C ARG A 116 1.97 10.76 -9.93
N MET A 117 1.27 9.98 -10.73
CA MET A 117 -0.19 9.94 -10.75
C MET A 117 -0.75 9.57 -9.37
N MET A 118 -0.30 8.44 -8.81
CA MET A 118 -0.80 7.92 -7.54
C MET A 118 -0.32 8.70 -6.32
N SER A 119 0.88 9.28 -6.38
CA SER A 119 1.50 9.98 -5.24
C SER A 119 1.12 11.46 -5.14
N LYS A 120 0.60 12.06 -6.22
CA LYS A 120 0.31 13.49 -6.30
C LYS A 120 -1.00 13.79 -7.00
N THR A 121 -1.13 13.43 -8.28
CA THR A 121 -2.26 13.89 -9.12
C THR A 121 -3.62 13.36 -8.63
N ASN A 122 -3.69 12.08 -8.28
CA ASN A 122 -4.91 11.46 -7.76
C ASN A 122 -5.27 12.03 -6.37
N PRO A 123 -4.33 12.15 -5.40
CA PRO A 123 -4.58 12.86 -4.16
C PRO A 123 -5.08 14.31 -4.35
N GLU A 124 -4.49 15.09 -5.28
CA GLU A 124 -4.99 16.43 -5.60
C GLU A 124 -6.44 16.39 -6.05
N THR A 125 -6.81 15.45 -6.92
CA THR A 125 -8.18 15.26 -7.40
C THR A 125 -9.14 14.92 -6.26
N ILE A 126 -8.75 13.98 -5.40
CA ILE A 126 -9.56 13.52 -4.27
C ILE A 126 -9.81 14.66 -3.27
N LEU A 127 -8.79 15.49 -3.03
CA LEU A 127 -8.85 16.61 -2.10
C LEU A 127 -9.42 17.89 -2.71
N GLY A 128 -9.73 17.91 -4.01
CA GLY A 128 -10.21 19.09 -4.71
C GLY A 128 -9.17 20.21 -4.82
N LEU A 129 -7.89 19.85 -4.89
CA LEU A 129 -6.76 20.79 -5.00
C LEU A 129 -6.42 21.08 -6.48
N PRO A 130 -5.85 22.26 -6.79
CA PRO A 130 -5.37 22.55 -8.13
C PRO A 130 -4.21 21.62 -8.53
N HIS A 131 -4.16 21.24 -9.80
CA HIS A 131 -3.03 20.48 -10.34
C HIS A 131 -1.84 21.39 -10.64
N LEU A 132 -0.73 21.13 -9.94
CA LEU A 132 0.56 21.81 -10.10
C LEU A 132 1.51 21.10 -11.07
#